data_AF-A0A949L6A7-F1
#
_entry.id   AF-A0A949L6A7-F1
#
_cell.length_a   1.000
_cell.length_b   1.000
_cell.length_c   1.000
_cell.angle_alpha   90.00
_cell.angle_beta   90.00
_cell.angle_gamma   90.00
#
_symmetry.space_group_name_H-M   'P 1'
#
loop_
_entity.id
_entity.type
_entity.pdbx_description
1 polymer ?
#
loop_
_entity_poly.entity_id
_entity_poly.type
_entity_poly.pdbx_seq_one_letter_code
_entity_poly.pdbx_strand_id
1 'polypeptide(L)'
;MPLKDYTENVERVQRALGRGFAEEPWILNMPGRSIACKIDHLHYLAVMPAFAEQLGRLAGMFPDQVIESLIRTGNFITKGPDRQPAMPLTVSWGGRPVTIRAAFVDADFIDRAVKTYGNLSTPLNLSDLRISSADRERVEAFFADKTPPQGLAYY
;
A
#
# COMPACT_ATOMS: atom_id res chain seq x y z
N MET A 1 24.82 5.89 -16.47
CA MET A 1 23.36 6.12 -16.39
C MET A 1 23.14 7.37 -15.57
N PRO A 2 22.30 8.33 -16.01
CA PRO A 2 21.92 9.45 -15.16
C PRO A 2 21.27 8.93 -13.87
N LEU A 3 21.52 9.61 -12.75
CA LEU A 3 20.93 9.27 -11.45
C LEU A 3 19.40 9.38 -11.61
N LYS A 4 18.66 8.27 -11.46
CA LYS A 4 17.19 8.31 -11.47
C LYS A 4 16.73 9.08 -10.23
N ASP A 5 15.94 10.14 -10.42
CA ASP A 5 15.33 10.85 -9.31
C ASP A 5 14.07 10.10 -8.85
N TYR A 6 14.26 9.17 -7.91
CA TYR A 6 13.16 8.42 -7.32
C TYR A 6 12.23 9.30 -6.48
N THR A 7 12.72 10.44 -5.97
CA THR A 7 11.91 11.36 -5.18
C THR A 7 10.89 12.07 -6.07
N GLU A 8 11.31 12.58 -7.23
CA GLU A 8 10.39 13.19 -8.19
C GLU A 8 9.32 12.20 -8.67
N ASN A 9 9.71 10.94 -8.91
CA ASN A 9 8.79 9.87 -9.27
C ASN A 9 7.75 9.62 -8.16
N VAL A 10 8.18 9.53 -6.90
CA VAL A 10 7.27 9.34 -5.76
C VAL A 10 6.31 10.51 -5.61
N GLU A 11 6.79 11.75 -5.72
CA GLU A 11 5.94 12.94 -5.67
C GLU A 11 4.88 12.95 -6.79
N ARG A 12 5.28 12.56 -8.00
CA ARG A 12 4.38 12.41 -9.14
C ARG A 12 3.30 11.37 -8.85
N VAL A 13 3.68 10.21 -8.32
CA VAL A 13 2.74 9.15 -7.94
C VAL A 13 1.80 9.60 -6.81
N GLN A 14 2.29 10.29 -5.78
CA GLN A 14 1.44 10.82 -4.70
C GLN A 14 0.42 11.83 -5.22
N ARG A 15 0.86 12.75 -6.10
CA ARG A 15 -0.03 13.73 -6.73
C ARG A 15 -1.13 13.05 -7.55
N ALA A 16 -0.75 12.04 -8.34
CA ALA A 16 -1.68 11.28 -9.16
C ALA A 16 -2.67 10.46 -8.31
N LEU A 17 -2.19 9.80 -7.26
CA LEU A 17 -3.02 9.07 -6.31
C LEU A 17 -4.06 9.97 -5.65
N GLY A 18 -3.63 11.12 -5.11
CA GLY A 18 -4.56 12.02 -4.43
C GLY A 18 -5.62 12.61 -5.37
N ARG A 19 -5.23 13.00 -6.60
CA ARG A 19 -6.21 13.46 -7.62
C ARG A 19 -7.17 12.34 -8.01
N GLY A 20 -6.65 11.15 -8.29
CA GLY A 20 -7.48 9.98 -8.62
C GLY A 20 -8.42 9.60 -7.47
N PHE A 21 -8.01 9.79 -6.22
CA PHE A 21 -8.86 9.59 -5.06
C PHE A 21 -9.97 10.65 -4.95
N ALA A 22 -9.69 11.93 -5.27
CA ALA A 22 -10.72 12.96 -5.29
C ALA A 22 -11.81 12.69 -6.33
N GLU A 23 -11.44 12.11 -7.47
CA GLU A 23 -12.37 11.71 -8.53
C GLU A 23 -13.12 10.41 -8.17
N GLU A 24 -12.40 9.41 -7.67
CA GLU A 24 -12.91 8.08 -7.38
C GLU A 24 -12.54 7.62 -5.95
N PRO A 25 -13.27 8.04 -4.90
CA PRO A 25 -12.87 7.74 -3.51
C PRO A 25 -12.79 6.24 -3.19
N TRP A 26 -13.52 5.40 -3.92
CA TRP A 26 -13.53 3.94 -3.74
C TRP A 26 -12.23 3.25 -4.15
N ILE A 27 -11.25 3.94 -4.73
CA ILE A 27 -9.94 3.34 -5.04
C ILE A 27 -9.15 2.99 -3.77
N LEU A 28 -9.46 3.62 -2.62
CA LEU A 28 -8.83 3.35 -1.33
C LEU A 28 -9.85 2.97 -0.25
N ASN A 29 -9.42 2.10 0.66
CA ASN A 29 -10.03 1.83 1.95
C ASN A 29 -11.43 1.18 1.97
N MET A 30 -11.84 0.57 0.85
CA MET A 30 -13.08 -0.21 0.72
C MET A 30 -12.73 -1.68 0.36
N PRO A 31 -12.68 -2.59 1.35
CA PRO A 31 -12.32 -3.99 1.12
C PRO A 31 -13.20 -4.66 0.05
N GLY A 32 -12.58 -5.45 -0.82
CA GLY A 32 -13.25 -6.09 -1.96
C GLY A 32 -13.42 -5.21 -3.21
N ARG A 33 -13.12 -3.91 -3.14
CA ARG A 33 -13.18 -2.99 -4.29
C ARG A 33 -11.91 -2.16 -4.49
N SER A 34 -11.29 -1.72 -3.40
CA SER A 34 -10.13 -0.83 -3.43
C SER A 34 -8.82 -1.56 -3.73
N ILE A 35 -7.85 -0.80 -4.27
CA ILE A 35 -6.50 -1.30 -4.55
C ILE A 35 -5.59 -1.30 -3.30
N ALA A 36 -5.94 -0.55 -2.26
CA ALA A 36 -5.28 -0.59 -0.97
C ALA A 36 -6.24 -0.27 0.17
N CYS A 37 -6.07 -0.93 1.32
CA CYS A 37 -6.88 -0.72 2.52
C CYS A 37 -6.00 -0.43 3.73
N LYS A 38 -6.40 0.52 4.57
CA LYS A 38 -5.67 0.85 5.80
C LYS A 38 -5.90 -0.25 6.84
N ILE A 39 -4.83 -0.83 7.36
CA ILE A 39 -4.90 -1.94 8.32
C ILE A 39 -4.47 -1.52 9.73
N ASP A 40 -3.62 -0.50 9.85
CA ASP A 40 -3.29 0.16 11.11
C ASP A 40 -2.88 1.64 10.86
N HIS A 41 -2.23 2.28 11.84
CA HIS A 41 -1.80 3.67 11.74
C HIS A 41 -0.51 3.87 10.92
N LEU A 42 0.25 2.81 10.63
CA LEU A 42 1.54 2.87 9.93
C LEU A 42 1.48 2.23 8.55
N HIS A 43 0.46 1.42 8.26
CA HIS A 43 0.44 0.53 7.11
C HIS A 43 -0.90 0.47 6.41
N TYR A 44 -0.79 0.43 5.09
CA TYR A 44 -1.83 -0.05 4.19
C TYR A 44 -1.43 -1.41 3.62
N LEU A 45 -2.45 -2.21 3.32
CA LEU A 45 -2.30 -3.41 2.53
C LEU A 45 -2.73 -3.13 1.09
N ALA A 46 -1.78 -3.17 0.15
CA ALA A 46 -1.99 -2.95 -1.26
C ALA A 46 -2.08 -4.27 -2.04
N VAL A 47 -3.10 -4.41 -2.89
CA VAL A 47 -3.32 -5.60 -3.72
C VAL A 47 -2.40 -5.56 -4.93
N MET A 48 -1.56 -6.58 -5.12
CA MET A 48 -0.57 -6.64 -6.19
C MET A 48 -0.99 -7.63 -7.29
N PRO A 49 -0.80 -7.31 -8.58
CA PRO A 49 -0.13 -6.13 -9.14
C PRO A 49 -1.02 -4.89 -9.31
N ALA A 50 -2.34 -5.02 -9.07
CA ALA A 50 -3.34 -3.99 -9.38
C ALA A 50 -3.02 -2.59 -8.83
N PHE A 51 -2.44 -2.51 -7.62
CA PHE A 51 -2.02 -1.23 -7.03
C PHE A 51 -0.97 -0.51 -7.88
N ALA A 52 0.09 -1.21 -8.30
CA ALA A 52 1.14 -0.62 -9.12
C ALA A 52 0.65 -0.26 -10.53
N GLU A 53 -0.23 -1.10 -11.11
CA GLU A 53 -0.84 -0.84 -12.41
C GLU A 53 -1.72 0.41 -12.38
N GLN A 54 -2.56 0.54 -11.36
CA GLN A 54 -3.45 1.69 -11.20
C GLN A 54 -2.65 2.97 -10.95
N LEU A 55 -1.63 2.93 -10.08
CA LEU A 55 -0.74 4.08 -9.86
C LEU A 55 0.02 4.47 -11.13
N GLY A 56 0.51 3.48 -11.88
CA GLY A 56 1.16 3.70 -13.17
C GLY A 56 0.23 4.39 -14.17
N ARG A 57 -1.02 3.90 -14.28
CA ARG A 57 -2.05 4.49 -15.14
C ARG A 57 -2.36 5.94 -14.75
N LEU A 58 -2.54 6.22 -13.46
CA LEU A 58 -2.85 7.57 -12.96
C LEU A 58 -1.66 8.54 -13.15
N ALA A 59 -0.43 8.07 -12.93
CA ALA A 59 0.78 8.89 -12.98
C ALA A 59 1.40 8.99 -14.38
N GLY A 60 0.91 8.23 -15.36
CA GLY A 60 1.54 8.11 -16.68
C GLY A 60 2.92 7.44 -16.62
N MET A 61 3.06 6.42 -15.77
CA MET A 61 4.30 5.69 -15.51
C MET A 61 4.13 4.20 -15.73
N PHE A 62 5.21 3.50 -16.07
CA PHE A 62 5.15 2.03 -16.12
C PHE A 62 5.02 1.45 -14.70
N PRO A 63 4.27 0.35 -14.49
CA PRO A 63 4.10 -0.26 -13.18
C PRO A 63 5.44 -0.63 -12.52
N ASP A 64 6.41 -1.11 -13.30
CA ASP A 64 7.75 -1.44 -12.80
C ASP A 64 8.51 -0.22 -12.27
N GLN A 65 8.33 0.96 -12.88
CA GLN A 65 8.93 2.20 -12.39
C GLN A 65 8.29 2.66 -11.07
N VAL A 66 6.98 2.46 -10.93
CA VAL A 66 6.27 2.72 -9.66
C VAL A 66 6.82 1.81 -8.57
N ILE A 67 6.86 0.50 -8.84
CA ILE A 67 7.39 -0.50 -7.90
C ILE A 67 8.84 -0.16 -7.51
N GLU A 68 9.72 0.08 -8.49
CA GLU A 68 11.11 0.43 -8.25
C GLU A 68 11.22 1.70 -7.38
N SER A 69 10.44 2.74 -7.68
CA SER A 69 10.46 4.00 -6.93
C SER A 69 9.99 3.82 -5.49
N LEU A 70 8.89 3.09 -5.26
CA LEU A 70 8.36 2.84 -3.92
C LEU A 70 9.28 1.95 -3.08
N ILE A 71 9.98 0.99 -3.69
CA ILE A 71 11.00 0.18 -3.01
C ILE A 71 12.22 1.04 -2.63
N ARG A 72 12.73 1.87 -3.57
CA ARG A 72 13.96 2.65 -3.37
C ARG A 72 13.80 3.77 -2.35
N THR A 73 12.58 4.29 -2.19
CA THR A 73 12.23 5.36 -1.24
C THR A 73 11.67 4.85 0.09
N GLY A 74 11.50 3.53 0.25
CA GLY A 74 11.01 2.93 1.49
C GLY A 74 9.50 3.00 1.69
N ASN A 75 8.74 3.48 0.70
CA ASN A 75 7.26 3.51 0.76
C ASN A 75 6.65 2.10 0.65
N PHE A 76 7.36 1.14 0.05
CA PHE A 76 7.05 -0.29 0.19
C PHE A 76 7.93 -0.92 1.25
N ILE A 77 7.28 -1.68 2.14
CA ILE A 77 7.98 -2.57 3.05
C ILE A 77 8.55 -3.73 2.25
N THR A 78 9.85 -3.92 2.37
CA THR A 78 10.58 -5.00 1.70
C THR A 78 11.56 -5.66 2.66
N LYS A 79 11.92 -6.91 2.38
CA LYS A 79 13.00 -7.64 3.05
C LYS A 79 14.15 -7.86 2.08
N GLY A 80 15.39 -7.63 2.54
CA GLY A 80 16.59 -7.92 1.75
C GLY A 80 16.86 -9.43 1.64
N PRO A 81 17.66 -9.88 0.66
CA PRO A 81 18.36 -9.09 -0.36
C PRO A 81 17.49 -8.75 -1.60
N ASP A 82 16.48 -9.57 -1.91
CA ASP A 82 15.73 -9.48 -3.17
C ASP A 82 14.73 -8.30 -3.23
N ARG A 83 14.42 -7.69 -2.08
CA ARG A 83 13.49 -6.56 -1.94
C ARG A 83 12.14 -6.80 -2.60
N GLN A 84 11.63 -8.03 -2.59
CA GLN A 84 10.29 -8.33 -3.07
C GLN A 84 9.26 -7.75 -2.09
N PRO A 85 8.40 -6.81 -2.51
CA PRO A 85 7.46 -6.14 -1.61
C PRO A 85 6.19 -6.96 -1.35
N ALA A 86 5.89 -7.92 -2.23
CA ALA A 86 4.62 -8.61 -2.25
C ALA A 86 4.74 -10.04 -1.72
N MET A 87 3.83 -10.43 -0.84
CA MET A 87 3.71 -11.79 -0.31
C MET A 87 2.25 -12.28 -0.32
N PRO A 88 2.00 -13.59 -0.34
CA PRO A 88 0.65 -14.13 -0.20
C PRO A 88 0.17 -14.01 1.25
N LEU A 89 -0.98 -13.38 1.44
CA LEU A 89 -1.65 -13.18 2.73
C LEU A 89 -3.11 -13.59 2.63
N THR A 90 -3.60 -14.25 3.68
CA THR A 90 -5.01 -14.57 3.88
C THR A 90 -5.66 -13.41 4.61
N VAL A 91 -6.73 -12.85 4.04
CA VAL A 91 -7.43 -11.70 4.59
C VAL A 91 -8.94 -11.95 4.65
N SER A 92 -9.63 -11.21 5.52
CA SER A 92 -11.09 -11.14 5.59
C SER A 92 -11.55 -9.75 5.98
N TRP A 93 -12.80 -9.41 5.64
CA TRP A 93 -13.46 -8.15 6.00
C TRP A 93 -14.93 -8.40 6.41
N GLY A 94 -15.15 -9.45 7.21
CA GLY A 94 -16.50 -9.89 7.63
C GLY A 94 -17.11 -10.98 6.74
N GLY A 95 -16.28 -11.64 5.92
CA GLY A 95 -16.70 -12.70 5.01
C GLY A 95 -15.77 -13.91 5.03
N ARG A 96 -15.85 -14.73 3.96
CA ARG A 96 -14.95 -15.87 3.80
C ARG A 96 -13.50 -15.38 3.64
N PRO A 97 -12.53 -16.04 4.28
CA PRO A 97 -11.11 -15.74 4.04
C PRO A 97 -10.74 -15.91 2.57
N VAL A 98 -9.92 -14.99 2.07
CA VAL A 98 -9.36 -15.03 0.71
C VAL A 98 -7.87 -14.81 0.76
N THR A 99 -7.10 -15.61 0.04
CA THR A 99 -5.66 -15.37 -0.13
C THR A 99 -5.41 -14.41 -1.29
N ILE A 100 -4.75 -13.30 -1.00
CA ILE A 100 -4.35 -12.29 -1.99
C ILE A 100 -2.84 -12.16 -2.01
N ARG A 101 -2.29 -11.70 -3.13
CA ARG A 101 -0.91 -11.23 -3.19
C ARG A 101 -0.91 -9.75 -2.82
N ALA A 102 -0.23 -9.39 -1.75
CA ALA A 102 -0.27 -8.04 -1.22
C ALA A 102 1.09 -7.52 -0.78
N ALA A 103 1.25 -6.20 -0.84
CA ALA A 103 2.40 -5.46 -0.32
C ALA A 103 1.97 -4.55 0.82
N PHE A 104 2.85 -4.33 1.79
CA PHE A 104 2.65 -3.33 2.82
C PHE A 104 3.20 -1.99 2.35
N VAL A 105 2.38 -0.96 2.47
CA VAL A 105 2.70 0.42 2.07
C VAL A 105 2.70 1.29 3.30
N ASP A 106 3.69 2.15 3.40
CA ASP A 106 3.75 3.17 4.45
C ASP A 106 2.48 4.06 4.41
N ALA A 107 1.83 4.23 5.57
CA ALA A 107 0.58 4.99 5.65
C ALA A 107 0.78 6.48 5.36
N ASP A 108 1.91 7.06 5.75
CA ASP A 108 2.23 8.47 5.48
C ASP A 108 2.29 8.74 3.98
N PHE A 109 2.74 7.77 3.16
CA PHE A 109 2.73 7.90 1.71
C PHE A 109 1.32 8.15 1.15
N ILE A 110 0.33 7.37 1.59
CA ILE A 110 -1.06 7.45 1.09
C ILE A 110 -1.81 8.59 1.77
N ASP A 111 -1.71 8.72 3.10
CA ASP A 111 -2.42 9.74 3.86
C ASP A 111 -2.00 11.16 3.44
N ARG A 112 -0.70 11.39 3.18
CA ARG A 112 -0.24 12.69 2.64
C ARG A 112 -0.75 12.95 1.24
N ALA A 113 -0.80 11.92 0.38
CA ALA A 113 -1.31 12.05 -0.97
C ALA A 113 -2.79 12.49 -0.99
N VAL A 114 -3.66 11.80 -0.24
CA VAL A 114 -5.09 12.12 -0.19
C VAL A 114 -5.37 13.42 0.55
N LYS A 115 -4.56 13.77 1.56
CA LYS A 115 -4.69 15.06 2.27
C LYS A 115 -4.30 16.25 1.39
N THR A 116 -3.16 16.14 0.70
CA THR A 116 -2.59 17.26 -0.05
C THR A 116 -3.25 17.45 -1.40
N TYR A 117 -3.57 16.35 -2.09
CA TYR A 117 -4.06 16.38 -3.48
C TYR A 117 -5.46 15.81 -3.65
N GLY A 118 -6.00 15.14 -2.63
CA GLY A 118 -7.34 14.53 -2.62
C GLY A 118 -8.39 15.30 -1.81
N ASN A 119 -8.05 16.48 -1.27
CA ASN A 119 -8.92 17.33 -0.44
C ASN A 119 -9.50 16.65 0.82
N LEU A 120 -8.86 15.59 1.32
CA LEU A 120 -9.30 14.91 2.54
C LEU A 120 -8.76 15.64 3.78
N SER A 121 -9.65 16.20 4.61
CA SER A 121 -9.27 16.99 5.79
C SER A 121 -8.74 16.15 6.96
N THR A 122 -9.12 14.88 7.02
CA THR A 122 -8.70 13.90 8.04
C THR A 122 -8.09 12.66 7.39
N PRO A 123 -7.17 11.93 8.04
CA PRO A 123 -6.69 10.65 7.53
C PRO A 123 -7.84 9.66 7.28
N LEU A 124 -7.62 8.69 6.40
CA LEU A 124 -8.60 7.62 6.21
C LEU A 124 -8.73 6.80 7.50
N ASN A 125 -9.96 6.41 7.81
CA ASN A 125 -10.26 5.50 8.92
C ASN A 125 -9.61 4.14 8.69
N LEU A 126 -9.47 3.34 9.75
CA LEU A 126 -9.10 1.93 9.59
C LEU A 126 -10.20 1.21 8.80
N SER A 127 -9.80 0.41 7.81
CA SER A 127 -10.75 -0.47 7.11
C SER A 127 -11.15 -1.64 8.00
N ASP A 128 -12.16 -2.40 7.58
CA ASP A 128 -12.52 -3.68 8.20
C ASP A 128 -11.63 -4.84 7.74
N LEU A 129 -10.67 -4.59 6.83
CA LEU A 129 -9.77 -5.63 6.35
C LEU A 129 -8.83 -6.08 7.47
N ARG A 130 -8.79 -7.38 7.72
CA ARG A 130 -7.93 -8.03 8.71
C ARG A 130 -7.14 -9.16 8.06
N ILE A 131 -5.91 -9.34 8.49
CA ILE A 131 -5.01 -10.43 8.11
C ILE A 131 -5.28 -11.63 9.02
N SER A 132 -5.25 -12.84 8.48
CA SER A 132 -5.40 -14.04 9.30
C SER A 132 -4.27 -14.12 10.33
N SER A 133 -4.61 -14.42 11.60
CA SER A 133 -3.61 -14.65 12.64
C SER A 133 -2.62 -15.78 12.31
N ALA A 134 -3.00 -16.72 11.44
CA ALA A 134 -2.10 -17.78 10.96
C ALA A 134 -0.90 -17.24 10.13
N ASP A 135 -1.04 -16.04 9.56
CA ASP A 135 0.01 -15.40 8.76
C ASP A 135 0.91 -14.47 9.58
N ARG A 136 0.59 -14.28 10.87
CA ARG A 136 1.25 -13.30 11.74
C ARG A 136 2.75 -13.51 11.85
N GLU A 137 3.21 -14.73 12.13
CA GLU A 137 4.65 -15.02 12.22
C GLU A 137 5.37 -14.71 10.91
N ARG A 138 4.74 -15.01 9.75
CA ARG A 138 5.30 -14.71 8.43
C ARG A 138 5.37 -13.20 8.18
N VAL A 139 4.36 -12.45 8.60
CA VAL A 139 4.33 -10.99 8.49
C VAL A 139 5.40 -10.38 9.39
N GLU A 140 5.49 -10.77 10.66
CA GLU A 140 6.52 -10.27 11.58
C GLU A 140 7.93 -10.57 11.06
N ALA A 141 8.17 -11.77 10.52
CA ALA A 141 9.44 -12.13 9.90
C ALA A 141 9.74 -11.36 8.59
N PHE A 142 8.71 -10.90 7.86
CA PHE A 142 8.85 -10.03 6.69
C PHE A 142 9.24 -8.60 7.09
N PHE A 143 8.69 -8.13 8.21
CA PHE A 143 8.98 -6.84 8.83
C PHE A 143 10.27 -6.82 9.65
N ALA A 144 11.17 -7.80 9.51
CA ALA A 144 12.45 -7.79 10.23
C ALA A 144 13.12 -6.40 10.20
N ASP A 145 13.49 -5.90 11.38
CA ASP A 145 14.06 -4.58 11.63
C ASP A 145 13.15 -3.37 11.32
N LYS A 146 11.84 -3.60 11.19
CA LYS A 146 10.78 -2.60 11.01
C LYS A 146 9.63 -2.86 11.98
N THR A 147 8.76 -1.88 12.16
CA THR A 147 7.57 -2.02 13.00
C THR A 147 6.50 -2.85 12.27
N PRO A 148 6.14 -4.05 12.74
CA PRO A 148 5.10 -4.87 12.10
C PRO A 148 3.69 -4.32 12.38
N PRO A 149 2.67 -4.79 11.63
CA PRO A 149 1.29 -4.45 11.92
C PRO A 149 0.86 -4.87 13.33
N GLN A 150 0.07 -4.02 13.99
CA GLN A 150 -0.37 -4.27 15.36
C GLN A 150 -1.54 -5.26 15.45
N GLY A 151 -1.89 -5.69 16.66
CA GLY A 151 -2.92 -6.71 16.91
C GLY A 151 -4.29 -6.43 16.25
N LEU A 152 -4.69 -5.16 16.12
CA LEU A 152 -5.93 -4.77 15.44
C LEU A 152 -5.93 -5.06 13.93
N ALA A 153 -4.77 -5.32 13.31
CA ALA A 153 -4.67 -5.70 11.91
C ALA A 153 -5.01 -7.18 11.67
N TYR A 154 -5.18 -8.00 12.73
CA TYR A 154 -5.41 -9.44 12.64
C TYR A 154 -6.81 -9.85 13.10
N TYR A 155 -7.28 -11.01 12.62
CA TYR A 155 -8.51 -11.68 13.07
C TYR A 155 -8.26 -13.16 13.41
#